data_AF-A0A2E5WTU6-F1
#
_entry.id   AF-A0A2E5WTU6-F1
#
_cell.length_a   1.000
_cell.length_b   1.000
_cell.length_c   1.000
_cell.angle_alpha   90.00
_cell.angle_beta   90.00
_cell.angle_gamma   90.00
#
_symmetry.space_group_name_H-M   'P 1'
#
loop_
_entity.id
_entity.type
_entity.pdbx_description
1 polymer ?
#
loop_
_entity_poly.entity_id
_entity_poly.type
_entity_poly.pdbx_seq_one_letter_code
_entity_poly.pdbx_strand_id
1 'polypeptide(L)'
;NVTRWWGNAPKYDAGPTVAYCKKVVPWICRKYGGDPELVVLCGFSRGAIACNYIGLHDGAISALWRAFIPYSHYDGVNPRWGYPGADRAAALVRLKRLGNRPQFICHENSEGRLNLKVTRKYLENTGIKSKFTFRETGYRNHNDAWLLRPGPARTALRNWLAEVMAD
;
A
#
# COMPACT_ATOMS: atom_id res chain seq x y z
N ASN A 1 0.85 15.84 13.22
CA ASN A 1 0.18 14.79 12.40
C ASN A 1 -0.86 15.43 11.49
N VAL A 2 -0.88 15.07 10.21
CA VAL A 2 -1.92 15.52 9.27
C VAL A 2 -3.19 14.71 9.53
N THR A 3 -4.26 15.36 9.94
CA THR A 3 -5.55 14.74 10.28
C THR A 3 -6.53 14.67 9.11
N ARG A 4 -6.22 15.35 8.01
CA ARG A 4 -7.08 15.46 6.82
C ARG A 4 -6.76 14.35 5.81
N TRP A 5 -7.75 13.84 5.10
CA TRP A 5 -7.55 12.86 4.01
C TRP A 5 -7.02 13.54 2.74
N TRP A 6 -6.77 12.77 1.68
CA TRP A 6 -6.20 13.31 0.43
C TRP A 6 -7.14 14.33 -0.22
N GLY A 7 -6.59 15.45 -0.68
CA GLY A 7 -7.37 16.57 -1.20
C GLY A 7 -7.84 17.54 -0.12
N ASN A 8 -8.63 18.54 -0.54
CA ASN A 8 -9.13 19.59 0.35
C ASN A 8 -10.59 19.35 0.76
N ALA A 9 -10.94 19.79 1.96
CA ALA A 9 -12.33 19.83 2.42
C ALA A 9 -13.20 20.68 1.46
N PRO A 10 -14.50 20.36 1.34
CA PRO A 10 -15.20 19.25 1.99
C PRO A 10 -15.10 17.92 1.21
N LYS A 11 -14.63 17.96 -0.05
CA LYS A 11 -14.74 16.82 -0.97
C LYS A 11 -13.64 15.78 -0.80
N TYR A 12 -12.45 16.18 -0.33
CA TYR A 12 -11.28 15.31 -0.19
C TYR A 12 -11.00 14.48 -1.45
N ASP A 13 -10.89 15.17 -2.58
CA ASP A 13 -10.63 14.55 -3.88
C ASP A 13 -9.16 14.13 -4.03
N ALA A 14 -8.95 12.83 -4.29
CA ALA A 14 -7.63 12.26 -4.55
C ALA A 14 -7.10 12.55 -5.97
N GLY A 15 -7.96 13.01 -6.88
CA GLY A 15 -7.68 13.26 -8.29
C GLY A 15 -6.39 14.04 -8.55
N PRO A 16 -6.12 15.17 -7.88
CA PRO A 16 -4.86 15.90 -8.05
C PRO A 16 -3.62 15.08 -7.68
N THR A 17 -3.68 14.28 -6.61
CA THR A 17 -2.59 13.40 -6.20
C THR A 17 -2.37 12.29 -7.23
N VAL A 18 -3.46 11.68 -7.72
CA VAL A 18 -3.42 10.65 -8.77
C VAL A 18 -2.81 11.22 -10.06
N ALA A 19 -3.26 12.40 -10.49
CA ALA A 19 -2.76 13.08 -11.68
C ALA A 19 -1.28 13.45 -11.55
N TYR A 20 -0.85 13.87 -10.36
CA TYR A 20 0.55 14.15 -10.08
C TYR A 20 1.41 12.88 -10.19
N CYS A 21 1.00 11.76 -9.57
CA CYS A 21 1.73 10.49 -9.67
C CYS A 21 1.87 10.01 -11.12
N LYS A 22 0.79 10.08 -11.91
CA LYS A 22 0.80 9.71 -13.34
C LYS A 22 1.79 10.52 -14.18
N LYS A 23 2.08 11.76 -13.79
CA LYS A 23 3.07 12.60 -14.47
C LYS A 23 4.48 12.38 -13.94
N VAL A 24 4.62 12.34 -12.61
CA VAL A 24 5.92 12.41 -11.94
C VAL A 24 6.65 11.08 -11.93
N VAL A 25 5.96 9.95 -11.77
CA VAL A 25 6.64 8.64 -11.76
C VAL A 25 7.34 8.38 -13.10
N PRO A 26 6.68 8.48 -14.27
CA PRO A 26 7.36 8.30 -15.54
C PRO A 26 8.44 9.37 -15.80
N TRP A 27 8.23 10.60 -15.33
CA TRP A 27 9.22 11.67 -15.45
C TRP A 27 10.48 11.38 -14.64
N ILE A 28 10.35 10.91 -13.38
CA ILE A 28 11.50 10.53 -12.54
C ILE A 28 12.29 9.41 -13.22
N CYS A 29 11.61 8.36 -13.69
CA CYS A 29 12.26 7.25 -14.41
C CYS A 29 13.07 7.76 -15.61
N ARG A 30 12.46 8.57 -16.48
CA ARG A 30 13.16 9.16 -17.64
C ARG A 30 14.29 10.11 -17.26
N LYS A 31 14.11 10.92 -16.21
CA LYS A 31 15.05 11.99 -15.86
C LYS A 31 16.27 11.47 -15.10
N TYR A 32 16.09 10.46 -14.28
CA TYR A 32 17.10 9.97 -13.34
C TYR A 32 17.51 8.51 -13.59
N GLY A 33 17.09 7.90 -14.71
CA GLY A 33 17.50 6.56 -15.12
C GLY A 33 16.80 5.42 -14.35
N GLY A 34 15.59 5.65 -13.85
CA GLY A 34 14.77 4.59 -13.27
C GLY A 34 14.08 3.75 -14.35
N ASP A 35 13.89 2.46 -14.09
CA ASP A 35 13.10 1.59 -14.95
C ASP A 35 11.60 1.74 -14.61
N PRO A 36 10.74 2.16 -15.57
CA PRO A 36 9.31 2.32 -15.34
C PRO A 36 8.57 1.00 -15.01
N GLU A 37 9.12 -0.16 -15.38
CA GLU A 37 8.52 -1.47 -15.10
C GLU A 37 8.88 -2.03 -13.71
N LEU A 38 9.88 -1.43 -13.04
CA LEU A 38 10.41 -1.86 -11.75
C LEU A 38 10.17 -0.82 -10.63
N VAL A 39 9.00 -0.18 -10.62
CA VAL A 39 8.65 0.82 -9.60
C VAL A 39 7.80 0.19 -8.49
N VAL A 40 8.23 0.31 -7.23
CA VAL A 40 7.52 -0.23 -6.06
C VAL A 40 6.89 0.91 -5.24
N LEU A 41 5.59 0.78 -4.92
CA LEU A 41 4.88 1.74 -4.08
C LEU A 41 4.85 1.28 -2.61
N CYS A 42 5.47 2.04 -1.71
CA CYS A 42 5.44 1.77 -0.27
C CYS A 42 4.74 2.88 0.50
N GLY A 43 4.23 2.56 1.69
CA GLY A 43 3.58 3.54 2.54
C GLY A 43 3.36 3.04 3.96
N PHE A 44 3.45 3.95 4.92
CA PHE A 44 3.25 3.68 6.35
C PHE A 44 2.00 4.39 6.87
N SER A 45 1.23 3.71 7.73
CA SER A 45 0.04 4.26 8.40
C SER A 45 -0.99 4.72 7.35
N ARG A 46 -1.37 5.99 7.32
CA ARG A 46 -2.20 6.56 6.24
C ARG A 46 -1.60 6.32 4.85
N GLY A 47 -0.27 6.33 4.72
CA GLY A 47 0.43 6.01 3.47
C GLY A 47 0.20 4.56 3.02
N ALA A 48 0.04 3.62 3.94
CA ALA A 48 -0.27 2.23 3.61
C ALA A 48 -1.68 2.08 3.02
N ILE A 49 -2.62 2.89 3.50
CA ILE A 49 -3.96 3.00 2.90
C ILE A 49 -3.84 3.58 1.47
N ALA A 50 -2.99 4.60 1.27
CA ALA A 50 -2.74 5.18 -0.07
C ALA A 50 -2.21 4.17 -1.09
N CYS A 51 -1.44 3.15 -0.67
CA CYS A 51 -0.92 2.13 -1.59
C CYS A 51 -2.04 1.55 -2.47
N ASN A 52 -3.22 1.29 -1.89
CA ASN A 52 -4.36 0.80 -2.64
C ASN A 52 -5.34 1.93 -3.03
N TYR A 53 -5.59 2.89 -2.13
CA TYR A 53 -6.56 3.95 -2.39
C TYR A 53 -6.16 4.85 -3.58
N ILE A 54 -4.90 5.29 -3.60
CA ILE A 54 -4.32 6.08 -4.69
C ILE A 54 -3.68 5.15 -5.72
N GLY A 55 -2.84 4.22 -5.27
CA GLY A 55 -2.06 3.38 -6.18
C GLY A 55 -2.92 2.48 -7.08
N LEU A 56 -4.15 2.15 -6.69
CA LEU A 56 -5.11 1.38 -7.48
C LEU A 56 -6.37 2.19 -7.87
N HIS A 57 -6.29 3.52 -7.84
CA HIS A 57 -7.42 4.42 -8.08
C HIS A 57 -8.10 4.16 -9.43
N ASP A 58 -7.29 4.00 -10.49
CA ASP A 58 -7.73 3.64 -11.84
C ASP A 58 -6.62 2.85 -12.57
N GLY A 59 -6.93 2.37 -13.78
CA GLY A 59 -6.01 1.52 -14.55
C GLY A 59 -4.70 2.21 -14.95
N ALA A 60 -4.71 3.53 -15.15
CA ALA A 60 -3.52 4.26 -15.58
C ALA A 60 -2.51 4.43 -14.44
N ILE A 61 -2.98 4.73 -13.21
CA ILE A 61 -2.06 4.77 -12.06
C ILE A 61 -1.67 3.38 -11.58
N SER A 62 -2.56 2.38 -11.66
CA SER A 62 -2.23 1.02 -11.20
C SER A 62 -1.18 0.33 -12.06
N ALA A 63 -1.07 0.72 -13.33
CA ALA A 63 -0.05 0.24 -14.25
C ALA A 63 1.37 0.74 -13.90
N LEU A 64 1.51 1.80 -13.10
CA LEU A 64 2.82 2.36 -12.74
C LEU A 64 3.60 1.49 -11.76
N TRP A 65 2.95 0.53 -11.08
CA TRP A 65 3.53 -0.15 -9.93
C TRP A 65 3.77 -1.62 -10.23
N ARG A 66 5.01 -2.05 -10.07
CA ARG A 66 5.42 -3.46 -10.06
C ARG A 66 4.86 -4.19 -8.85
N ALA A 67 4.95 -3.58 -7.67
CA ALA A 67 4.56 -4.17 -6.40
C ALA A 67 4.29 -3.12 -5.31
N PHE A 68 3.78 -3.57 -4.16
CA PHE A 68 3.39 -2.69 -3.05
C PHE A 68 3.92 -3.15 -1.70
N ILE A 69 4.21 -2.19 -0.81
CA ILE A 69 4.59 -2.44 0.59
C ILE A 69 3.73 -1.58 1.52
N PRO A 70 2.47 -1.97 1.80
CA PRO A 70 1.65 -1.31 2.81
C PRO A 70 2.06 -1.77 4.22
N TYR A 71 2.42 -0.81 5.06
CA TYR A 71 2.81 -1.04 6.46
C TYR A 71 1.83 -0.41 7.46
N SER A 72 1.33 -1.21 8.40
CA SER A 72 0.50 -0.85 9.56
C SER A 72 -1.02 -0.71 9.32
N HIS A 73 -1.44 -0.29 8.14
CA HIS A 73 -2.87 -0.17 7.77
C HIS A 73 -3.12 -0.66 6.34
N TYR A 74 -4.38 -0.85 5.95
CA TYR A 74 -4.72 -1.39 4.64
C TYR A 74 -6.12 -0.97 4.16
N ASP A 75 -6.21 -0.34 2.97
CA ASP A 75 -7.48 0.12 2.36
C ASP A 75 -8.64 -0.91 2.48
N GLY A 76 -9.83 -0.43 2.86
CA GLY A 76 -11.03 -1.25 3.08
C GLY A 76 -11.13 -2.03 4.39
N VAL A 77 -10.04 -2.18 5.18
CA VAL A 77 -10.12 -2.89 6.47
C VAL A 77 -11.05 -2.19 7.45
N ASN A 78 -10.95 -0.86 7.56
CA ASN A 78 -11.79 -0.05 8.44
C ASN A 78 -12.64 0.98 7.66
N PRO A 79 -13.94 0.74 7.48
CA PRO A 79 -14.81 1.67 6.76
C PRO A 79 -15.02 3.01 7.50
N ARG A 80 -14.63 3.10 8.78
CA ARG A 80 -14.76 4.32 9.59
C ARG A 80 -13.59 5.30 9.43
N TRP A 81 -12.67 5.06 8.49
CA TRP A 81 -11.61 6.03 8.21
C TRP A 81 -12.15 7.37 7.71
N GLY A 82 -13.25 7.38 6.96
CA GLY A 82 -13.95 8.62 6.61
C GLY A 82 -13.35 9.40 5.43
N TYR A 83 -12.45 8.80 4.64
CA TYR A 83 -12.15 9.31 3.29
C TYR A 83 -13.23 8.85 2.29
N PRO A 84 -13.42 9.57 1.18
CA PRO A 84 -14.39 9.17 0.14
C PRO A 84 -14.09 7.76 -0.40
N GLY A 85 -15.09 6.87 -0.32
CA GLY A 85 -14.93 5.48 -0.76
C GLY A 85 -14.11 4.59 0.19
N ALA A 86 -14.08 4.90 1.48
CA ALA A 86 -13.50 4.05 2.53
C ALA A 86 -14.31 2.76 2.79
N ASP A 87 -15.55 2.68 2.29
CA ASP A 87 -16.35 1.48 2.39
C ASP A 87 -15.72 0.29 1.63
N ARG A 88 -16.08 -0.91 2.06
CA ARG A 88 -15.50 -2.16 1.54
C ARG A 88 -15.82 -2.40 0.06
N ALA A 89 -16.96 -1.92 -0.43
CA ALA A 89 -17.36 -2.14 -1.82
C ALA A 89 -16.48 -1.31 -2.75
N ALA A 90 -16.28 -0.02 -2.43
CA ALA A 90 -15.36 0.84 -3.17
C ALA A 90 -13.90 0.36 -3.07
N ALA A 91 -13.46 -0.08 -1.89
CA ALA A 91 -12.13 -0.67 -1.70
C ALA A 91 -11.92 -1.94 -2.53
N LEU A 92 -12.93 -2.81 -2.62
CA LEU A 92 -12.87 -4.01 -3.47
C LEU A 92 -12.74 -3.65 -4.95
N VAL A 93 -13.43 -2.62 -5.44
CA VAL A 93 -13.29 -2.14 -6.83
C VAL A 93 -11.85 -1.72 -7.12
N ARG A 94 -11.20 -1.01 -6.19
CA ARG A 94 -9.77 -0.65 -6.30
C ARG A 94 -8.88 -1.89 -6.24
N LEU A 95 -9.09 -2.77 -5.26
CA LEU A 95 -8.29 -3.97 -5.06
C LEU A 95 -8.34 -4.92 -6.26
N LYS A 96 -9.46 -5.02 -6.99
CA LYS A 96 -9.54 -5.78 -8.25
C LYS A 96 -8.49 -5.33 -9.29
N ARG A 97 -8.09 -4.06 -9.26
CA ARG A 97 -7.03 -3.54 -10.14
C ARG A 97 -5.64 -3.97 -9.71
N LEU A 98 -5.45 -4.63 -8.57
CA LEU A 98 -4.14 -5.16 -8.18
C LEU A 98 -3.66 -6.24 -9.16
N GLY A 99 -4.57 -7.09 -9.65
CA GLY A 99 -4.20 -8.23 -10.50
C GLY A 99 -3.16 -9.13 -9.82
N ASN A 100 -2.11 -9.48 -10.56
CA ASN A 100 -1.04 -10.38 -10.08
C ASN A 100 0.13 -9.64 -9.40
N ARG A 101 0.05 -8.31 -9.25
CA ARG A 101 1.12 -7.51 -8.63
C ARG A 101 1.27 -7.87 -7.15
N PRO A 102 2.47 -8.27 -6.69
CA PRO A 102 2.64 -8.74 -5.32
C PRO A 102 2.55 -7.59 -4.31
N GLN A 103 2.12 -7.92 -3.10
CA GLN A 103 2.20 -7.00 -1.95
C GLN A 103 2.90 -7.64 -0.77
N PHE A 104 3.85 -6.93 -0.19
CA PHE A 104 4.40 -7.25 1.13
C PHE A 104 3.65 -6.44 2.19
N ILE A 105 2.64 -7.07 2.78
CA ILE A 105 1.78 -6.45 3.78
C ILE A 105 2.38 -6.73 5.15
N CYS A 106 2.79 -5.69 5.85
CA CYS A 106 3.34 -5.83 7.19
C CYS A 106 2.68 -4.91 8.21
N HIS A 107 2.76 -5.30 9.47
CA HIS A 107 2.22 -4.54 10.59
C HIS A 107 3.15 -4.66 11.79
N GLU A 108 3.00 -3.74 12.73
CA GLU A 108 3.52 -3.87 14.08
C GLU A 108 3.06 -5.20 14.70
N ASN A 109 3.85 -5.74 15.62
CA ASN A 109 3.39 -6.80 16.52
C ASN A 109 2.41 -6.19 17.53
N SER A 110 1.12 -6.22 17.21
CA SER A 110 0.07 -5.65 18.04
C SER A 110 -1.20 -6.51 18.05
N GLU A 111 -1.85 -6.55 19.20
CA GLU A 111 -3.20 -7.12 19.36
C GLU A 111 -4.31 -6.09 19.09
N GLY A 112 -3.96 -4.99 18.42
CA GLY A 112 -4.91 -3.92 18.10
C GLY A 112 -6.02 -4.38 17.15
N ARG A 113 -7.14 -3.64 17.15
CA ARG A 113 -8.33 -3.93 16.32
C ARG A 113 -8.08 -3.89 14.80
N LEU A 114 -6.93 -3.40 14.36
CA LEU A 114 -6.54 -3.24 12.96
C LEU A 114 -5.18 -3.92 12.65
N ASN A 115 -4.90 -5.03 13.32
CA ASN A 115 -3.64 -5.77 13.17
C ASN A 115 -3.60 -6.64 11.88
N LEU A 116 -2.45 -7.30 11.67
CA LEU A 116 -2.20 -8.12 10.48
C LEU A 116 -3.22 -9.24 10.28
N LYS A 117 -3.71 -9.86 11.37
CA LYS A 117 -4.70 -10.94 11.30
C LYS A 117 -6.03 -10.43 10.74
N VAL A 118 -6.45 -9.23 11.14
CA VAL A 118 -7.66 -8.58 10.61
C VAL A 118 -7.50 -8.23 9.14
N THR A 119 -6.34 -7.68 8.74
CA THR A 119 -6.04 -7.40 7.32
C THR A 119 -6.06 -8.67 6.48
N ARG A 120 -5.43 -9.76 6.96
CA ARG A 120 -5.43 -11.05 6.27
C ARG A 120 -6.85 -11.60 6.08
N LYS A 121 -7.64 -11.64 7.15
CA LYS A 121 -9.04 -12.11 7.10
C LYS A 121 -9.89 -11.25 6.17
N TYR A 122 -9.69 -9.93 6.16
CA TYR A 122 -10.37 -9.03 5.23
C TYR A 122 -10.06 -9.42 3.78
N LEU A 123 -8.78 -9.60 3.44
CA LEU A 123 -8.34 -9.97 2.09
C LEU A 123 -8.85 -11.35 1.66
N GLU A 124 -8.81 -12.35 2.55
CA GLU A 124 -9.39 -13.68 2.29
C GLU A 124 -10.88 -13.58 1.90
N ASN A 125 -11.65 -12.76 2.64
CA ASN A 125 -13.08 -12.56 2.36
C ASN A 125 -13.37 -11.81 1.05
N THR A 126 -12.38 -11.12 0.46
CA THR A 126 -12.58 -10.46 -0.84
C THR A 126 -12.62 -11.43 -2.02
N GLY A 127 -12.09 -12.64 -1.84
CA GLY A 127 -11.90 -13.62 -2.92
C GLY A 127 -10.85 -13.23 -3.97
N ILE A 128 -10.12 -12.12 -3.78
CA ILE A 128 -9.06 -11.72 -4.70
C ILE A 128 -7.86 -12.65 -4.54
N LYS A 129 -7.52 -13.34 -5.63
CA LYS A 129 -6.31 -14.15 -5.72
C LYS A 129 -5.16 -13.26 -6.21
N SER A 130 -4.28 -12.87 -5.30
CA SER A 130 -3.05 -12.14 -5.60
C SER A 130 -1.88 -12.66 -4.76
N LYS A 131 -0.67 -12.22 -5.08
CA LYS A 131 0.57 -12.62 -4.40
C LYS A 131 0.75 -11.79 -3.13
N PHE A 132 0.02 -12.14 -2.07
CA PHE A 132 0.13 -11.48 -0.77
C PHE A 132 1.15 -12.16 0.14
N THR A 133 2.12 -11.39 0.62
CA THR A 133 3.03 -11.78 1.70
C THR A 133 2.64 -11.05 2.97
N PHE A 134 2.49 -11.76 4.08
CA PHE A 134 2.10 -11.17 5.37
C PHE A 134 3.21 -11.35 6.41
N ARG A 135 3.66 -10.25 7.04
CA ARG A 135 4.67 -10.30 8.11
C ARG A 135 4.37 -9.33 9.24
N GLU A 136 4.51 -9.80 10.47
CA GLU A 136 4.65 -8.88 11.62
C GLU A 136 6.11 -8.44 11.70
N THR A 137 6.35 -7.18 12.04
CA THR A 137 7.70 -6.63 12.12
C THR A 137 8.46 -7.12 13.36
N GLY A 138 7.73 -7.60 14.37
CA GLY A 138 8.25 -7.90 15.71
C GLY A 138 8.34 -6.67 16.62
N TYR A 139 8.01 -5.48 16.12
CA TYR A 139 8.04 -4.23 16.88
C TYR A 139 6.63 -3.77 17.20
N ARG A 140 6.41 -3.35 18.45
CA ARG A 140 5.11 -2.82 18.90
C ARG A 140 4.88 -1.37 18.50
N ASN A 141 5.96 -0.61 18.31
CA ASN A 141 5.88 0.82 18.06
C ASN A 141 5.30 1.10 16.67
N HIS A 142 4.31 1.99 16.61
CA HIS A 142 3.69 2.48 15.39
C HIS A 142 4.61 3.47 14.67
N ASN A 143 5.70 2.97 14.10
CA ASN A 143 6.66 3.70 13.28
C ASN A 143 7.43 2.76 12.34
N ASP A 144 8.18 3.33 11.40
CA ASP A 144 8.97 2.65 10.38
C ASP A 144 10.41 2.31 10.82
N ALA A 145 10.79 2.64 12.05
CA ALA A 145 12.15 2.45 12.56
C ALA A 145 12.56 0.97 12.68
N TRP A 146 11.61 0.02 12.57
CA TRP A 146 11.91 -1.41 12.49
C TRP A 146 12.84 -1.76 11.33
N LEU A 147 12.87 -0.96 10.26
CA LEU A 147 13.77 -1.12 9.12
C LEU A 147 15.25 -0.79 9.45
N LEU A 148 15.49 0.00 10.50
CA LEU A 148 16.83 0.41 10.92
C LEU A 148 17.53 -0.68 11.75
N ARG A 149 16.81 -1.73 12.15
CA ARG A 149 17.33 -2.80 12.99
C ARG A 149 17.33 -4.12 12.23
N PRO A 150 18.41 -4.91 12.28
CA PRO A 150 18.40 -6.28 11.78
C PRO A 150 17.26 -7.07 12.45
N GLY A 151 16.55 -7.87 11.66
CA GLY A 151 15.46 -8.69 12.18
C GLY A 151 14.78 -9.51 11.08
N PRO A 152 14.03 -10.57 11.44
CA PRO A 152 13.44 -11.50 10.48
C PRO A 152 12.55 -10.82 9.44
N ALA A 153 11.73 -9.86 9.87
CA ALA A 153 10.86 -9.10 8.96
C ALA A 153 11.64 -8.25 7.95
N ARG A 154 12.75 -7.64 8.38
CA ARG A 154 13.60 -6.80 7.52
C ARG A 154 14.30 -7.66 6.49
N THR A 155 14.85 -8.79 6.90
CA THR A 155 15.45 -9.77 5.99
C THR A 155 14.43 -10.28 4.98
N ALA A 156 13.24 -10.66 5.45
CA ALA A 156 12.16 -11.11 4.57
C ALA A 156 11.74 -10.03 3.55
N LEU A 157 11.60 -8.76 3.97
CA LEU A 157 11.28 -7.67 3.07
C LEU A 157 12.38 -7.45 2.02
N ARG A 158 13.65 -7.48 2.43
CA ARG A 158 14.78 -7.29 1.49
C ARG A 158 14.86 -8.41 0.47
N ASN A 159 14.68 -9.67 0.89
CA ASN A 159 14.66 -10.81 -0.01
C ASN A 159 13.48 -10.72 -0.98
N TRP A 160 12.28 -10.47 -0.46
CA TRP A 160 11.09 -10.27 -1.28
C TRP A 160 11.25 -9.13 -2.29
N LEU A 161 11.85 -8.01 -1.87
CA LEU A 161 12.11 -6.89 -2.77
C LEU A 161 13.11 -7.29 -3.86
N ALA A 162 14.19 -8.00 -3.53
CA ALA A 162 15.14 -8.49 -4.51
C ALA A 162 14.48 -9.44 -5.53
N GLU A 163 13.60 -10.34 -5.07
CA GLU A 163 12.85 -11.26 -5.95
C GLU A 163 11.88 -10.51 -6.89
N VAL A 164 11.18 -9.50 -6.39
CA VAL A 164 10.22 -8.72 -7.19
C VAL A 164 10.89 -7.85 -8.25
N MET A 165 12.12 -7.44 -7.96
CA MET A 165 12.97 -6.59 -8.81
C MET A 165 13.89 -7.40 -9.72
N ALA A 166 13.91 -8.73 -9.60
CA ALA A 166 14.58 -9.60 -10.55
C ALA A 166 13.73 -9.72 -11.83
N ASP A 167 14.42 -9.79 -12.97
CA ASP A 167 13.82 -10.02 -14.30
C ASP A 167 13.16 -11.40 -14.42
#